data_AF-A0AAE3LZW2-F1
#
_entry.id   AF-A0AAE3LZW2-F1
#
_cell.length_a   1.000
_cell.length_b   1.000
_cell.length_c   1.000
_cell.angle_alpha   90.00
_cell.angle_beta   90.00
_cell.angle_gamma   90.00
#
_symmetry.space_group_name_H-M   'P 1'
#
loop_
_entity.id
_entity.type
_entity.pdbx_description
1 polymer ?
#
loop_
_entity_poly.entity_id
_entity_poly.type
_entity_poly.pdbx_seq_one_letter_code
_entity_poly.pdbx_strand_id
1 'polypeptide(L)'
;LPDLGGIQRTLGKRTRHRRALMRMLFDYFETDRLIICLDTANLDLMQDFFSDRSTTRLLELECDFTDEYLVGHAKRVGLAGEQTADETMQRLLPTIRYDVVYESDRIRDADFENHLRLRELASPDENTPPICEFLSVSEDVGRSIAQTPYLFAD
;
A
#
# COMPACT_ATOMS: atom_id res chain seq x y z
N LEU A 1 -9.31 -7.65 -8.69
CA LEU A 1 -8.61 -7.57 -9.99
C LEU A 1 -9.47 -8.27 -11.05
N PRO A 2 -9.67 -7.68 -12.24
CA PRO A 2 -10.47 -8.28 -13.31
C PRO A 2 -9.89 -9.63 -13.75
N ASP A 3 -10.67 -10.46 -14.45
CA ASP A 3 -10.18 -11.74 -14.97
C ASP A 3 -9.15 -11.48 -16.07
N LEU A 4 -7.88 -11.70 -15.73
CA LEU A 4 -6.73 -11.48 -16.60
C LEU A 4 -6.43 -12.70 -17.50
N GLY A 5 -7.43 -13.53 -17.83
CA GLY A 5 -7.31 -14.56 -18.87
C GLY A 5 -6.28 -15.65 -18.59
N GLY A 6 -6.10 -16.07 -17.33
CA GLY A 6 -5.20 -17.18 -16.97
C GLY A 6 -3.71 -16.83 -16.90
N ILE A 7 -3.35 -15.54 -16.94
CA ILE A 7 -1.98 -15.01 -16.74
C ILE A 7 -1.37 -15.41 -15.37
N GLN A 8 -2.20 -15.84 -14.42
CA GLN A 8 -1.82 -16.13 -13.03
C GLN A 8 -1.16 -17.52 -12.79
N ARG A 9 -1.12 -18.42 -13.78
CA ARG A 9 -0.90 -19.86 -13.53
C ARG A 9 0.56 -20.37 -13.47
N THR A 10 1.61 -19.59 -13.76
CA THR A 10 3.00 -20.13 -13.68
C THR A 10 4.08 -19.08 -13.42
N LEU A 11 5.05 -19.40 -12.55
CA LEU A 11 6.12 -18.50 -12.08
C LEU A 11 6.93 -17.82 -13.19
N GLY A 12 7.32 -18.54 -14.25
CA GLY A 12 8.06 -17.95 -15.39
C GLY A 12 7.25 -17.00 -16.27
N LYS A 13 5.91 -17.03 -16.18
CA LYS A 13 5.03 -16.03 -16.80
C LYS A 13 4.92 -14.79 -15.93
N ARG A 14 5.09 -14.87 -14.60
CA ARG A 14 4.89 -13.71 -13.72
C ARG A 14 5.80 -12.53 -14.06
N THR A 15 7.09 -12.73 -14.28
CA THR A 15 8.02 -11.61 -14.62
C THR A 15 7.75 -10.98 -15.99
N ARG A 16 7.45 -11.77 -17.03
CA ARG A 16 7.14 -11.23 -18.37
C ARG A 16 5.76 -10.58 -18.46
N HIS A 17 4.83 -10.98 -17.60
CA HIS A 17 3.45 -10.51 -17.62
C HIS A 17 3.19 -9.31 -16.70
N ARG A 18 4.11 -8.92 -15.81
CA ARG A 18 3.94 -7.77 -14.91
C ARG A 18 3.98 -6.40 -15.63
N ARG A 19 4.84 -6.21 -16.65
CA ARG A 19 4.73 -5.03 -17.54
C ARG A 19 3.51 -5.08 -18.46
N ALA A 20 3.13 -6.28 -18.91
CA ALA A 20 1.91 -6.48 -19.69
C ALA A 20 0.66 -6.14 -18.85
N LEU A 21 0.69 -6.42 -17.54
CA LEU A 21 -0.39 -6.11 -16.61
C LEU A 21 -0.69 -4.62 -16.57
N MET A 22 0.32 -3.74 -16.43
CA MET A 22 0.09 -2.30 -16.40
C MET A 22 -0.54 -1.79 -17.70
N ARG A 23 -0.01 -2.21 -18.84
CA ARG A 23 -0.62 -1.87 -20.14
C ARG A 23 -2.05 -2.35 -20.25
N MET A 24 -2.31 -3.60 -19.87
CA MET A 24 -3.66 -4.16 -19.85
C MET A 24 -4.60 -3.38 -18.92
N LEU A 25 -4.14 -2.89 -17.77
CA LEU A 25 -4.94 -2.08 -16.87
C LEU A 25 -5.26 -0.71 -17.47
N PHE A 26 -4.27 -0.02 -18.04
CA PHE A 26 -4.48 1.26 -18.73
C PHE A 26 -5.43 1.10 -19.91
N ASP A 27 -5.23 0.07 -20.75
CA ASP A 27 -6.09 -0.23 -21.90
C ASP A 27 -7.52 -0.57 -21.45
N TYR A 28 -7.68 -1.36 -20.38
CA TYR A 28 -9.00 -1.76 -19.86
C TYR A 28 -9.80 -0.60 -19.27
N PHE A 29 -9.13 0.30 -18.54
CA PHE A 29 -9.77 1.48 -17.94
C PHE A 29 -9.78 2.70 -18.87
N GLU A 30 -9.26 2.57 -20.09
CA GLU A 30 -9.17 3.63 -21.11
C GLU A 30 -8.60 4.94 -20.53
N THR A 31 -7.53 4.83 -19.74
CA THR A 31 -6.88 5.95 -19.04
C THR A 31 -5.38 5.87 -19.15
N ASP A 32 -4.70 7.01 -19.03
CA ASP A 32 -3.24 7.11 -18.93
C ASP A 32 -2.76 7.34 -17.49
N ARG A 33 -3.69 7.40 -16.52
CA ARG A 33 -3.40 7.60 -15.09
C ARG A 33 -4.20 6.60 -14.24
N LEU A 34 -3.50 5.88 -13.38
CA LEU A 34 -4.08 4.89 -12.48
C LEU A 34 -3.49 5.05 -11.08
N ILE A 35 -4.33 4.81 -10.07
CA ILE A 35 -3.92 4.64 -8.68
C ILE A 35 -4.35 3.25 -8.27
N ILE A 36 -3.44 2.52 -7.63
CA ILE A 36 -3.68 1.16 -7.14
C ILE A 36 -3.21 1.09 -5.68
N CYS A 37 -4.00 0.46 -4.82
CA CYS A 37 -3.60 0.15 -3.46
C CYS A 37 -2.83 -1.17 -3.46
N LEU A 38 -1.68 -1.18 -2.80
CA LEU A 38 -0.83 -2.35 -2.64
C LEU A 38 -0.52 -2.55 -1.17
N ASP A 39 -0.50 -3.80 -0.75
CA ASP A 39 -0.05 -4.17 0.58
C ASP A 39 1.49 -4.04 0.68
N THR A 40 1.98 -3.55 1.82
CA THR A 40 3.39 -3.29 2.11
C THR A 40 4.26 -4.55 2.02
N ALA A 41 3.68 -5.74 2.21
CA ALA A 41 4.35 -7.02 2.04
C ALA A 41 4.78 -7.31 0.58
N ASN A 42 4.18 -6.64 -0.42
CA ASN A 42 4.40 -6.92 -1.84
C ASN A 42 5.54 -6.09 -2.47
N LEU A 43 6.69 -5.97 -1.79
CA LEU A 43 7.83 -5.17 -2.26
C LEU A 43 8.28 -5.52 -3.69
N ASP A 44 8.32 -6.81 -4.03
CA ASP A 44 8.69 -7.27 -5.39
C ASP A 44 7.79 -6.64 -6.45
N LEU A 45 6.49 -6.53 -6.18
CA LEU A 45 5.52 -5.95 -7.10
C LEU A 45 5.73 -4.43 -7.24
N MET A 46 6.09 -3.74 -6.16
CA MET A 46 6.47 -2.33 -6.21
C MET A 46 7.69 -2.15 -7.12
N GLN A 47 8.74 -2.95 -6.93
CA GLN A 47 9.94 -2.93 -7.78
C GLN A 47 9.61 -3.14 -9.26
N ASP A 48 8.68 -4.05 -9.57
CA ASP A 48 8.25 -4.26 -10.95
C ASP A 48 7.57 -3.02 -11.56
N PHE A 49 6.73 -2.31 -10.80
CA PHE A 49 6.11 -1.07 -11.26
C PHE A 49 7.12 0.06 -11.48
N PHE A 50 8.14 0.14 -10.63
CA PHE A 50 9.24 1.10 -10.79
C PHE A 50 10.20 0.74 -11.94
N SER A 51 10.18 -0.51 -12.41
CA SER A 51 10.96 -0.96 -13.58
C SER A 51 10.27 -0.71 -14.93
N ASP A 52 9.00 -0.28 -14.93
CA ASP A 52 8.28 0.06 -16.17
C ASP A 52 8.68 1.47 -16.68
N ARG A 53 8.13 1.87 -17.84
CA ARG A 53 8.42 3.19 -18.43
C ARG A 53 7.46 4.27 -17.97
N SER A 54 6.38 3.91 -17.27
CA SER A 54 5.45 4.87 -16.69
C SER A 54 6.14 5.73 -15.63
N THR A 55 5.73 6.99 -15.51
CA THR A 55 6.03 7.79 -14.32
C THR A 55 5.33 7.15 -13.13
N THR A 56 6.12 6.58 -12.22
CA THR A 56 5.62 5.89 -11.03
C THR A 56 5.91 6.73 -9.79
N ARG A 57 4.93 6.82 -8.89
CA ARG A 57 5.05 7.45 -7.57
C ARG A 57 4.51 6.49 -6.54
N LEU A 58 5.12 6.48 -5.36
CA LEU A 58 4.68 5.65 -4.25
C LEU A 58 4.23 6.56 -3.11
N LEU A 59 2.98 6.40 -2.66
CA LEU A 59 2.48 7.06 -1.47
C LEU A 59 2.26 6.00 -0.39
N GLU A 60 3.07 6.06 0.65
CA GLU A 60 2.94 5.22 1.84
C GLU A 60 2.03 5.89 2.87
N LEU A 61 1.11 5.14 3.46
CA LEU A 61 0.29 5.58 4.59
C LEU A 61 0.89 5.00 5.88
N GLU A 62 1.49 5.87 6.69
CA GLU A 62 2.02 5.53 8.01
C GLU A 62 0.93 5.79 9.05
N CYS A 63 0.31 4.71 9.52
CA CYS A 63 -0.73 4.73 10.55
C CYS A 63 -0.20 4.21 11.88
N ASP A 64 -0.81 4.64 12.98
CA ASP A 64 -0.56 4.07 14.30
C ASP A 64 -1.54 2.91 14.56
N PHE A 65 -0.98 1.70 14.64
CA PHE A 65 -1.79 0.50 14.80
C PHE A 65 -1.98 0.13 16.26
N THR A 66 -3.20 0.37 16.74
CA THR A 66 -3.64 -0.09 18.06
C THR A 66 -3.62 -1.62 18.16
N ASP A 67 -3.49 -2.15 19.38
CA ASP A 67 -3.57 -3.61 19.60
C ASP A 67 -4.89 -4.18 19.07
N GLU A 68 -6.01 -3.49 19.27
CA GLU A 68 -7.32 -3.91 18.77
C GLU A 68 -7.34 -4.05 17.25
N TYR A 69 -6.74 -3.08 16.54
CA TYR A 69 -6.61 -3.15 15.09
C TYR A 69 -5.73 -4.34 14.67
N LEU A 70 -4.58 -4.55 15.31
CA LEU A 70 -3.67 -5.66 14.98
C LEU A 70 -4.28 -7.04 15.25
N VAL A 71 -5.08 -7.18 16.32
CA VAL A 71 -5.86 -8.40 16.58
C VAL A 71 -6.87 -8.63 15.45
N GLY A 72 -7.58 -7.58 15.03
CA GLY A 72 -8.50 -7.64 13.89
C GLY A 72 -7.80 -8.04 12.59
N HIS A 73 -6.65 -7.43 12.31
CA HIS A 73 -5.80 -7.75 11.16
C HIS A 73 -5.39 -9.23 11.18
N ALA A 74 -4.85 -9.74 12.29
CA ALA A 74 -4.42 -11.13 12.44
C ALA A 74 -5.54 -12.14 12.11
N LYS A 75 -6.79 -11.81 12.46
CA LYS A 75 -7.96 -12.62 12.10
C LYS A 75 -8.29 -12.54 10.61
N ARG A 76 -8.27 -11.34 10.01
CA ARG A 76 -8.56 -11.12 8.58
C ARG A 76 -7.57 -11.85 7.67
N VAL A 77 -6.29 -11.89 8.05
CA VAL A 77 -5.24 -12.56 7.27
C VAL A 77 -5.10 -14.06 7.59
N GLY A 78 -5.90 -14.59 8.52
CA GLY A 78 -5.91 -16.01 8.88
C GLY A 78 -4.73 -16.46 9.77
N LEU A 79 -3.99 -15.51 10.36
CA LEU A 79 -2.95 -15.79 11.36
C LEU A 79 -3.54 -16.29 12.69
N ALA A 80 -4.78 -15.88 13.01
CA ALA A 80 -5.52 -16.33 14.18
C ALA A 80 -7.00 -16.60 13.84
N GLY A 81 -7.61 -17.56 14.52
CA GLY A 81 -9.02 -17.89 14.36
C GLY A 81 -9.88 -17.31 15.49
N GLU A 82 -11.20 -17.48 15.40
CA GLU A 82 -12.13 -17.06 16.46
C GLU A 82 -11.87 -17.77 17.80
N GLN A 83 -11.31 -18.97 17.76
CA GLN A 83 -10.99 -19.78 18.95
C GLN A 83 -9.56 -19.58 19.48
N THR A 84 -8.77 -18.68 18.89
CA THR A 84 -7.43 -18.39 19.39
C THR A 84 -7.53 -17.74 20.77
N ALA A 85 -6.92 -18.36 21.79
CA ALA A 85 -6.93 -17.85 23.16
C ALA A 85 -6.22 -16.50 23.27
N ASP A 86 -6.73 -15.61 24.14
CA ASP A 86 -6.20 -14.26 24.33
C ASP A 86 -4.71 -14.25 24.69
N GLU A 87 -4.25 -15.18 25.53
CA GLU A 87 -2.84 -15.31 25.89
C GLU A 87 -1.96 -15.63 24.67
N THR A 88 -2.47 -16.43 23.73
CA THR A 88 -1.74 -16.72 22.47
C THR A 88 -1.72 -15.49 21.59
N MET A 89 -2.83 -14.77 21.48
CA MET A 89 -2.90 -13.53 20.72
C MET A 89 -1.92 -12.48 21.25
N GLN A 90 -1.86 -12.27 22.57
CA GLN A 90 -0.94 -11.34 23.21
C GLN A 90 0.54 -11.67 22.92
N ARG A 91 0.88 -12.96 22.77
CA ARG A 91 2.23 -13.39 22.37
C ARG A 91 2.55 -13.10 20.90
N LEU A 92 1.54 -13.05 20.03
CA LEU A 92 1.71 -12.77 18.59
C LEU A 92 1.77 -11.28 18.28
N LEU A 93 1.10 -10.42 19.07
CA LEU A 93 1.04 -8.98 18.82
C LEU A 93 2.40 -8.31 18.61
N PRO A 94 3.46 -8.58 19.41
CA PRO A 94 4.78 -8.00 19.17
C PRO A 94 5.36 -8.39 17.81
N THR A 95 5.14 -9.63 17.36
CA THR A 95 5.62 -10.10 16.05
C THR A 95 4.87 -9.41 14.92
N ILE A 96 3.54 -9.33 15.00
CA ILE A 96 2.74 -8.65 13.97
C ILE A 96 3.12 -7.16 13.88
N ARG A 97 3.27 -6.49 15.02
CA ARG A 97 3.73 -5.09 15.06
C ARG A 97 5.12 -4.94 14.44
N TYR A 98 6.03 -5.86 14.74
CA TYR A 98 7.37 -5.86 14.16
C TYR A 98 7.31 -6.06 12.64
N ASP A 99 6.48 -6.97 12.14
CA ASP A 99 6.34 -7.24 10.70
C ASP A 99 5.89 -5.98 9.95
N VAL A 100 4.91 -5.24 10.46
CA VAL A 100 4.45 -3.97 9.86
C VAL A 100 5.58 -2.92 9.80
N VAL A 101 6.33 -2.75 10.91
CA VAL A 101 7.46 -1.82 10.96
C VAL A 101 8.56 -2.26 10.00
N TYR A 102 8.85 -3.56 9.98
CA TYR A 102 9.86 -4.16 9.11
C TYR A 102 9.54 -3.97 7.63
N GLU A 103 8.28 -4.10 7.23
CA GLU A 103 7.84 -3.83 5.86
C GLU A 103 8.01 -2.36 5.47
N SER A 104 7.64 -1.41 6.34
CA SER A 104 7.87 0.03 6.10
C SER A 104 9.37 0.34 5.97
N ASP A 105 10.21 -0.26 6.82
CA ASP A 105 11.66 -0.08 6.75
C ASP A 105 12.22 -0.66 5.44
N ARG A 106 11.75 -1.83 4.99
CA ARG A 106 12.15 -2.39 3.69
C ARG A 106 11.75 -1.54 2.50
N ILE A 107 10.58 -0.90 2.54
CA ILE A 107 10.14 0.03 1.50
C ILE A 107 11.07 1.25 1.47
N ARG A 108 11.44 1.77 2.64
CA ARG A 108 12.38 2.89 2.75
C ARG A 108 13.77 2.52 2.23
N ASP A 109 14.28 1.34 2.61
CA ASP A 109 15.58 0.84 2.18
C ASP A 109 15.64 0.51 0.69
N ALA A 110 14.49 0.30 0.04
CA ALA A 110 14.40 0.10 -1.39
C ALA A 110 14.61 1.39 -2.21
N ASP A 111 14.59 2.56 -1.56
CA ASP A 111 14.92 3.87 -2.15
C ASP A 111 14.17 4.16 -3.46
N PHE A 112 12.85 3.92 -3.45
CA PHE A 112 12.02 4.19 -4.63
C PHE A 112 12.02 5.69 -4.97
N GLU A 113 12.19 5.99 -6.25
CA GLU A 113 12.03 7.36 -6.73
C GLU A 113 10.61 7.87 -6.43
N ASN A 114 10.47 9.15 -6.05
CA ASN A 114 9.17 9.75 -5.73
C ASN A 114 8.39 8.97 -4.65
N HIS A 115 9.09 8.40 -3.65
CA HIS A 115 8.49 7.84 -2.44
C HIS A 115 8.07 8.97 -1.50
N LEU A 116 6.77 9.05 -1.30
CA LEU A 116 6.07 10.03 -0.49
C LEU A 116 5.39 9.32 0.67
N ARG A 117 5.13 10.06 1.75
CA ARG A 117 4.51 9.49 2.95
C ARG A 117 3.46 10.42 3.52
N LEU A 118 2.30 9.86 3.86
CA LEU A 118 1.35 10.49 4.77
C LEU A 118 1.50 9.86 6.15
N ARG A 119 1.44 10.68 7.19
CA ARG A 119 1.47 10.19 8.56
C ARG A 119 0.16 10.54 9.25
N GLU A 120 -0.46 9.57 9.88
CA GLU A 120 -1.71 9.77 10.63
C GLU A 120 -1.55 10.83 11.73
N LEU A 121 -0.39 10.84 12.40
CA LEU A 121 -0.08 11.78 13.47
C LEU A 121 0.37 13.16 12.97
N ALA A 122 0.59 13.34 11.67
CA ALA A 122 0.97 14.63 11.10
C ALA A 122 -0.27 15.51 10.88
N SER A 123 -0.07 16.82 10.97
CA SER A 123 -1.13 17.78 10.68
C SER A 123 -1.55 17.72 9.21
N PRO A 124 -2.78 18.18 8.86
CA PRO A 124 -3.19 18.30 7.47
C PRO A 124 -2.22 19.15 6.62
N ASP A 125 -1.59 20.16 7.21
CA ASP A 125 -0.62 21.02 6.55
C ASP A 125 0.65 20.26 6.16
N GLU A 126 1.11 19.36 7.03
CA GLU A 126 2.26 18.49 6.77
C GLU A 126 1.93 17.38 5.75
N ASN A 127 0.70 16.88 5.75
CA ASN A 127 0.24 15.86 4.80
C ASN A 127 -0.18 16.45 3.43
N THR A 128 -0.38 17.76 3.32
CA THR A 128 -0.82 18.39 2.06
C THR A 128 0.22 18.29 0.93
N PRO A 129 1.52 18.64 1.13
CA PRO A 129 2.52 18.54 0.08
C PRO A 129 2.66 17.15 -0.57
N PRO A 130 2.80 16.03 0.18
CA PRO A 130 2.89 14.71 -0.43
C PRO A 130 1.63 14.31 -1.21
N ILE A 131 0.43 14.74 -0.78
CA ILE A 131 -0.81 14.52 -1.54
C ILE A 131 -0.77 15.27 -2.88
N CYS A 132 -0.36 16.54 -2.85
CA CYS A 132 -0.27 17.37 -4.05
C CYS A 132 0.70 16.78 -5.06
N GLU A 133 1.88 16.36 -4.58
CA GLU A 133 2.91 15.74 -5.42
C GLU A 133 2.44 14.40 -5.99
N PHE A 134 1.89 13.52 -5.16
CA PHE A 134 1.42 12.21 -5.58
C PHE A 134 0.30 12.31 -6.63
N LEU A 135 -0.74 13.11 -6.36
CA LEU A 135 -1.91 13.23 -7.22
C LEU A 135 -1.74 14.26 -8.35
N SER A 136 -0.68 15.07 -8.34
CA SER A 136 -0.51 16.23 -9.23
C SER A 136 -1.74 17.14 -9.25
N VAL A 137 -2.13 17.59 -8.06
CA VAL A 137 -3.26 18.50 -7.84
C VAL A 137 -2.80 19.81 -7.21
N SER A 138 -3.66 20.83 -7.20
CA SER A 138 -3.37 22.09 -6.52
C SER A 138 -3.33 21.92 -5.00
N GLU A 139 -2.69 22.88 -4.32
CA GLU A 139 -2.63 22.91 -2.85
C GLU A 139 -4.02 22.90 -2.23
N ASP A 140 -4.98 23.66 -2.78
CA ASP A 140 -6.36 23.69 -2.29
C ASP A 140 -7.01 22.30 -2.30
N VAL A 141 -6.80 21.53 -3.37
CA VAL A 141 -7.33 20.16 -3.50
C VAL A 141 -6.60 19.23 -2.54
N GLY A 142 -5.27 19.29 -2.49
CA GLY A 142 -4.48 18.46 -1.58
C GLY A 142 -4.82 18.69 -0.12
N ARG A 143 -5.01 19.95 0.27
CA ARG A 143 -5.43 20.37 1.61
C ARG A 143 -6.84 19.87 1.95
N SER A 144 -7.76 19.98 1.00
CA SER A 144 -9.12 19.42 1.18
C SER A 144 -9.07 17.91 1.42
N ILE A 145 -8.18 17.17 0.76
CA ILE A 145 -8.01 15.72 0.98
C ILE A 145 -7.37 15.48 2.35
N ALA A 146 -6.31 16.21 2.70
CA ALA A 146 -5.59 16.09 3.98
C ALA A 146 -6.49 16.34 5.20
N GLN A 147 -7.55 17.14 5.03
CA GLN A 147 -8.54 17.46 6.07
C GLN A 147 -9.70 16.45 6.15
N THR A 148 -9.69 15.39 5.33
CA THR A 148 -10.74 14.37 5.35
C THR A 148 -10.74 13.66 6.71
N PRO A 149 -11.86 13.70 7.48
CA PRO A 149 -11.87 13.17 8.86
C PRO A 149 -11.56 11.68 8.99
N TYR A 150 -11.80 10.92 7.92
CA TYR A 150 -11.61 9.47 7.86
C TYR A 150 -10.50 9.09 6.88
N LEU A 151 -9.53 9.98 6.62
CA LEU A 151 -8.43 9.72 5.69
C LEU A 151 -7.63 8.46 6.02
N PHE A 152 -7.47 8.16 7.32
CA PHE A 152 -6.73 7.00 7.84
C PHE A 152 -7.65 5.93 8.45
N ALA A 153 -8.97 6.04 8.28
CA ALA A 153 -9.89 5.02 8.76
C ALA A 153 -9.94 3.83 7.79
N ASP A 154 -9.98 2.61 8.34
CA ASP A 154 -10.23 1.33 7.62
C ASP A 154 -11.75 1.09 7.47
#